data_AF-A0A9E2PD44-F1
#
_entry.id   AF-A0A9E2PD44-F1
#
_cell.length_a   1.000
_cell.length_b   1.000
_cell.length_c   1.000
_cell.angle_alpha   90.00
_cell.angle_beta   90.00
_cell.angle_gamma   90.00
#
_symmetry.space_group_name_H-M   'P 1'
#
loop_
_entity.id
_entity.type
_entity.pdbx_description
1 polymer ?
#
loop_
_entity_poly.entity_id
_entity_poly.type
_entity_poly.pdbx_seq_one_letter_code
_entity_poly.pdbx_strand_id
1 'polypeptide(L)'
;MITKHTASVAAMFSALLFLLTASAYADPLTRDEVVSVASMYSNLKWFCKRTNAGKGYNLLTPGKQYKGVPYNWGGFDSTDKFVKKVNKGVIAGNYKKRCGKNLCVRQDFAGLDCSGLVSHSWGISRYTTSTFPYISIKIPQELLQPGDILNSENKHVMLFDKFDDDNQMWVYESAVWVRSKNAPPAGVVYRSVDVGDEYVPRRYYKFIKKGERVKTDKTIIALRQLKGKEKLYIPAGMMGEILKDPKFRNNGRKSRTPSDVWVYVKFANDMQGWVTIRHLTLANAKD
;
A
#
# COMPACT_ATOMS: atom_id res chain seq x y z
N MET A 1 -20.42 58.83 -38.04
CA MET A 1 -20.99 57.94 -37.01
C MET A 1 -20.11 56.70 -36.92
N ILE A 2 -19.81 56.26 -35.70
CA ILE A 2 -19.07 55.04 -35.30
C ILE A 2 -17.53 55.14 -35.29
N THR A 3 -17.09 55.45 -34.06
CA THR A 3 -15.80 55.34 -33.37
C THR A 3 -15.03 54.02 -33.53
N LYS A 4 -13.70 54.09 -33.44
CA LYS A 4 -12.90 53.16 -32.62
C LYS A 4 -11.69 53.87 -31.98
N HIS A 5 -11.71 53.92 -30.64
CA HIS A 5 -10.57 54.18 -29.77
C HIS A 5 -9.74 52.90 -29.60
N THR A 6 -8.41 53.01 -29.66
CA THR A 6 -7.51 52.11 -28.92
C THR A 6 -6.38 52.95 -28.32
N ALA A 7 -6.47 53.20 -27.01
CA ALA A 7 -5.39 53.76 -26.21
C ALA A 7 -4.48 52.62 -25.75
N SER A 8 -3.18 52.77 -26.02
CA SER A 8 -2.11 51.92 -25.50
C SER A 8 -1.64 52.50 -24.15
N VAL A 9 -1.63 51.68 -23.10
CA VAL A 9 -0.98 52.02 -21.83
C VAL A 9 -0.06 50.86 -21.46
N ALA A 10 1.24 51.13 -21.51
CA ALA A 10 2.29 50.23 -21.07
C ALA A 10 2.31 50.16 -19.53
N ALA A 11 2.23 48.96 -18.97
CA ALA A 11 2.39 48.72 -17.54
C ALA A 11 3.82 48.26 -17.22
N MET A 12 4.47 48.96 -16.30
CA MET A 12 5.78 48.62 -15.73
C MET A 12 5.68 47.32 -14.91
N PHE A 13 6.54 46.34 -15.19
CA PHE A 13 6.75 45.18 -14.32
C PHE A 13 8.01 45.40 -13.47
N SER A 14 7.82 45.65 -12.17
CA SER A 14 8.87 45.55 -11.17
C SER A 14 8.90 44.12 -10.63
N ALA A 15 9.93 43.35 -11.01
CA ALA A 15 10.13 41.99 -10.54
C ALA A 15 10.80 42.00 -9.15
N LEU A 16 10.02 41.72 -8.11
CA LEU A 16 10.54 41.42 -6.78
C LEU A 16 10.78 39.90 -6.70
N LEU A 17 12.04 39.49 -6.84
CA LEU A 17 12.45 38.09 -6.81
C LEU A 17 12.59 37.62 -5.35
N PHE A 18 11.51 37.07 -4.78
CA PHE A 18 11.61 36.30 -3.53
C PHE A 18 12.21 34.92 -3.85
N LEU A 19 13.49 34.73 -3.54
CA LEU A 19 14.10 33.39 -3.47
C LEU A 19 13.55 32.67 -2.24
N LEU A 20 12.47 31.90 -2.42
CA LEU A 20 12.04 30.89 -1.48
C LEU A 20 12.88 29.63 -1.68
N THR A 21 13.89 29.44 -0.84
CA THR A 21 14.48 28.11 -0.63
C THR A 21 13.49 27.28 0.19
N ALA A 22 12.55 26.62 -0.49
CA ALA A 22 11.75 25.58 0.14
C ALA A 22 12.62 24.34 0.34
N SER A 23 13.10 24.13 1.57
CA SER A 23 13.45 22.78 2.00
C SER A 23 12.16 21.98 2.01
N ALA A 24 11.96 21.14 0.99
CA ALA A 24 10.81 20.24 0.92
C ALA A 24 10.96 19.17 2.01
N TYR A 25 10.56 19.50 3.24
CA TYR A 25 10.03 18.48 4.14
C TYR A 25 8.79 17.92 3.44
N ALA A 26 8.91 16.75 2.82
CA ALA A 26 7.74 16.03 2.36
C ALA A 26 6.85 15.78 3.58
N ASP A 27 5.60 16.24 3.52
CA ASP A 27 4.63 16.06 4.59
C ASP A 27 4.51 14.57 4.97
N PRO A 28 4.25 14.26 6.24
CA PRO A 28 4.06 12.88 6.67
C PRO A 28 2.86 12.27 5.95
N LEU A 29 3.06 11.11 5.34
CA LEU A 29 2.00 10.33 4.68
C LEU A 29 0.76 10.24 5.57
N THR A 30 -0.38 10.63 5.04
CA THR A 30 -1.70 10.60 5.69
C THR A 30 -2.52 9.39 5.23
N ARG A 31 -3.53 9.01 6.01
CA ARG A 31 -4.46 7.94 5.61
C ARG A 31 -5.30 8.33 4.39
N ASP A 32 -5.71 9.59 4.31
CA ASP A 32 -6.48 10.11 3.18
C ASP A 32 -5.68 10.05 1.87
N GLU A 33 -4.38 10.33 1.91
CA GLU A 33 -3.50 10.14 0.75
C GLU A 33 -3.42 8.66 0.35
N VAL A 34 -3.29 7.73 1.30
CA VAL A 34 -3.25 6.28 1.03
C VAL A 34 -4.52 5.82 0.31
N VAL A 35 -5.68 6.22 0.83
CA VAL A 35 -6.99 5.89 0.27
C VAL A 35 -7.20 6.58 -1.08
N SER A 36 -6.80 7.86 -1.21
CA SER A 36 -6.88 8.62 -2.46
C SER A 36 -6.09 7.94 -3.57
N VAL A 37 -4.87 7.47 -3.30
CA VAL A 37 -4.07 6.73 -4.28
C VAL A 37 -4.78 5.44 -4.72
N ALA A 38 -5.31 4.65 -3.79
CA ALA A 38 -6.06 3.44 -4.14
C ALA A 38 -7.32 3.75 -4.98
N SER A 39 -8.02 4.83 -4.61
CA SER A 39 -9.17 5.35 -5.34
C SER A 39 -8.81 5.74 -6.77
N MET A 40 -7.68 6.42 -6.99
CA MET A 40 -7.19 6.75 -8.33
C MET A 40 -7.07 5.50 -9.21
N TYR A 41 -6.48 4.42 -8.68
CA TYR A 41 -6.33 3.16 -9.44
C TYR A 41 -7.66 2.49 -9.78
N SER A 42 -8.61 2.47 -8.85
CA SER A 42 -9.93 1.86 -9.05
C SER A 42 -10.86 2.68 -9.94
N ASN A 43 -10.69 4.01 -9.97
CA ASN A 43 -11.52 4.94 -10.74
C ASN A 43 -10.88 5.39 -12.05
N LEU A 44 -9.65 4.98 -12.35
CA LEU A 44 -8.95 5.34 -13.58
C LEU A 44 -9.72 4.85 -14.81
N LYS A 45 -10.19 5.79 -15.64
CA LYS A 45 -10.87 5.48 -16.90
C LYS A 45 -9.87 5.41 -18.04
N TRP A 46 -10.00 4.38 -18.89
CA TRP A 46 -9.13 4.21 -20.06
C TRP A 46 -9.87 3.48 -21.18
N PHE A 47 -9.44 3.72 -22.42
CA PHE A 47 -10.01 3.10 -23.61
C PHE A 47 -9.22 1.86 -24.03
N CYS A 48 -9.89 0.72 -24.15
CA CYS A 48 -9.25 -0.52 -24.58
C CYS A 48 -9.09 -0.54 -26.10
N LYS A 49 -7.86 -0.33 -26.59
CA LYS A 49 -7.49 -0.57 -27.98
C LYS A 49 -7.51 -2.06 -28.30
N ARG A 50 -7.60 -2.39 -29.58
CA ARG A 50 -7.52 -3.78 -30.08
C ARG A 50 -6.27 -4.51 -29.59
N THR A 51 -5.14 -3.80 -29.53
CA THR A 51 -3.84 -4.34 -29.11
C THR A 51 -3.69 -4.51 -27.59
N ASN A 52 -4.49 -3.81 -26.78
CA ASN A 52 -4.49 -4.03 -25.33
C ASN A 52 -5.15 -5.37 -24.96
N ALA A 53 -6.12 -5.80 -25.76
CA ALA A 53 -6.82 -7.07 -25.58
C ALA A 53 -6.03 -8.21 -26.22
N GLY A 54 -5.79 -9.27 -25.44
CA GLY A 54 -5.14 -10.47 -25.94
C GLY A 54 -5.80 -11.70 -25.34
N LYS A 55 -6.48 -12.51 -26.17
CA LYS A 55 -7.29 -13.66 -25.70
C LYS A 55 -6.50 -14.67 -24.85
N GLY A 56 -5.18 -14.78 -25.05
CA GLY A 56 -4.28 -15.63 -24.25
C GLY A 56 -3.86 -15.04 -22.90
N TYR A 57 -4.15 -13.76 -22.65
CA TYR A 57 -3.66 -12.99 -21.50
C TYR A 57 -4.79 -12.42 -20.65
N ASN A 58 -5.86 -11.92 -21.30
CA ASN A 58 -6.99 -11.28 -20.66
C ASN A 58 -8.30 -11.56 -21.45
N LEU A 59 -9.43 -11.07 -20.94
CA LEU A 59 -10.75 -11.10 -21.60
C LEU A 59 -11.28 -9.67 -21.83
N LEU A 60 -10.39 -8.74 -22.16
CA LEU A 60 -10.79 -7.36 -22.47
C LEU A 60 -11.54 -7.30 -23.80
N THR A 61 -12.50 -6.39 -23.90
CA THR A 61 -13.28 -6.11 -25.11
C THR A 61 -12.70 -4.86 -25.79
N PRO A 62 -12.09 -4.98 -26.98
CA PRO A 62 -11.68 -3.83 -27.77
C PRO A 62 -12.82 -2.82 -27.99
N GLY A 63 -12.49 -1.53 -28.01
CA GLY A 63 -13.48 -0.46 -28.20
C GLY A 63 -14.24 -0.07 -26.93
N LYS A 64 -14.09 -0.82 -25.84
CA LYS A 64 -14.75 -0.54 -24.56
C LYS A 64 -13.94 0.43 -23.71
N GLN A 65 -14.63 1.34 -23.01
CA GLN A 65 -14.07 2.09 -21.88
C GLN A 65 -14.15 1.26 -20.59
N TYR A 66 -13.04 1.16 -19.88
CA TYR A 66 -12.94 0.50 -18.58
C TYR A 66 -12.66 1.51 -17.49
N LYS A 67 -13.15 1.21 -16.28
CA LYS A 67 -12.83 1.90 -15.03
C LYS A 67 -12.04 0.95 -14.13
N GLY A 68 -10.83 1.32 -13.74
CA GLY A 68 -9.93 0.49 -12.95
C GLY A 68 -8.77 -0.06 -13.78
N VAL A 69 -7.60 -0.20 -13.14
CA VAL A 69 -6.39 -0.74 -13.78
C VAL A 69 -6.44 -2.27 -13.84
N PRO A 70 -6.18 -2.92 -15.00
CA PRO A 70 -6.16 -4.38 -15.12
C PRO A 70 -5.10 -5.07 -14.25
N TYR A 71 -5.44 -6.29 -13.83
CA TYR A 71 -4.55 -7.14 -13.04
C TYR A 71 -3.40 -7.65 -13.91
N ASN A 72 -2.16 -7.34 -13.51
CA ASN A 72 -0.95 -7.87 -14.11
C ASN A 72 -0.09 -8.55 -13.04
N TRP A 73 0.08 -9.86 -13.10
CA TRP A 73 0.85 -10.64 -12.12
C TRP A 73 2.31 -10.21 -12.11
N GLY A 74 2.78 -9.74 -10.94
CA GLY A 74 4.10 -9.15 -10.77
C GLY A 74 4.19 -7.69 -11.26
N GLY A 75 3.14 -7.15 -11.87
CA GLY A 75 3.11 -5.79 -12.39
C GLY A 75 3.14 -4.73 -11.29
N PHE A 76 3.73 -3.58 -11.61
CA PHE A 76 3.94 -2.49 -10.65
C PHE A 76 3.80 -1.09 -11.30
N ASP A 77 2.96 -0.95 -12.32
CA ASP A 77 2.83 0.34 -13.00
C ASP A 77 2.19 1.42 -12.10
N SER A 78 2.74 2.64 -12.15
CA SER A 78 2.01 3.84 -11.72
C SER A 78 0.80 4.07 -12.65
N THR A 79 -0.19 4.86 -12.22
CA THR A 79 -1.32 5.25 -13.09
C THR A 79 -0.83 5.88 -14.40
N ASP A 80 0.13 6.81 -14.36
CA ASP A 80 0.72 7.43 -15.54
C ASP A 80 1.43 6.44 -16.46
N LYS A 81 2.22 5.52 -15.88
CA LYS A 81 2.93 4.50 -16.65
C LYS A 81 1.95 3.54 -17.31
N PHE A 82 0.89 3.16 -16.60
CA PHE A 82 -0.19 2.36 -17.14
C PHE A 82 -0.86 3.07 -18.32
N VAL A 83 -1.28 4.33 -18.18
CA VAL A 83 -1.90 5.13 -19.25
C VAL A 83 -0.98 5.22 -20.47
N LYS A 84 0.31 5.53 -20.27
CA LYS A 84 1.31 5.56 -21.35
C LYS A 84 1.41 4.22 -22.08
N LYS A 85 1.43 3.10 -21.36
CA LYS A 85 1.51 1.75 -21.95
C LYS A 85 0.25 1.42 -22.74
N VAL A 86 -0.95 1.62 -22.18
CA VAL A 86 -2.19 1.27 -22.90
C VAL A 86 -2.40 2.15 -24.13
N ASN A 87 -2.01 3.43 -24.06
CA ASN A 87 -2.04 4.34 -25.22
C ASN A 87 -1.06 3.92 -26.33
N LYS A 88 0.07 3.30 -25.97
CA LYS A 88 1.00 2.67 -26.94
C LYS A 88 0.53 1.31 -27.46
N GLY A 89 -0.62 0.80 -26.99
CA GLY A 89 -1.15 -0.48 -27.42
C GLY A 89 -0.54 -1.69 -26.72
N VAL A 90 0.16 -1.50 -25.59
CA VAL A 90 0.70 -2.61 -24.79
C VAL A 90 -0.45 -3.46 -24.24
N ILE A 91 -0.27 -4.79 -24.20
CA ILE A 91 -1.25 -5.71 -23.62
C ILE A 91 -1.52 -5.35 -22.15
N ALA A 92 -2.79 -5.25 -21.77
CA ALA A 92 -3.20 -4.82 -20.44
C ALA A 92 -3.66 -6.02 -19.59
N GLY A 93 -2.93 -6.29 -18.52
CA GLY A 93 -3.14 -7.43 -17.64
C GLY A 93 -2.86 -8.80 -18.27
N ASN A 94 -2.66 -9.81 -17.42
CA ASN A 94 -2.28 -11.15 -17.85
C ASN A 94 -2.87 -12.29 -17.00
N TYR A 95 -4.00 -12.05 -16.34
CA TYR A 95 -4.60 -12.99 -15.39
C TYR A 95 -4.96 -14.38 -15.95
N LYS A 96 -4.96 -14.57 -17.29
CA LYS A 96 -5.13 -15.89 -17.92
C LYS A 96 -3.83 -16.65 -18.14
N LYS A 97 -2.69 -15.97 -18.17
CA LYS A 97 -1.43 -16.55 -18.67
C LYS A 97 -0.69 -17.26 -17.53
N ARG A 98 -0.68 -18.59 -17.60
CA ARG A 98 0.00 -19.48 -16.64
C ARG A 98 1.43 -19.81 -17.07
N CYS A 99 2.32 -19.94 -16.08
CA CYS A 99 3.69 -20.43 -16.16
C CYS A 99 3.84 -21.52 -15.07
N GLY A 100 3.58 -22.78 -15.46
CA GLY A 100 3.37 -23.86 -14.50
C GLY A 100 2.10 -23.63 -13.66
N LYS A 101 2.19 -23.80 -12.34
CA LYS A 101 1.06 -23.60 -11.41
C LYS A 101 0.74 -22.12 -11.16
N ASN A 102 1.65 -21.19 -11.47
CA ASN A 102 1.52 -19.77 -11.18
C ASN A 102 1.15 -18.96 -12.43
N LEU A 103 0.72 -17.71 -12.25
CA LEU A 103 0.66 -16.75 -13.37
C LEU A 103 2.08 -16.36 -13.79
N CYS A 104 2.26 -16.08 -15.09
CA CYS A 104 3.55 -15.62 -15.59
C CYS A 104 3.82 -14.19 -15.10
N VAL A 105 5.04 -13.92 -14.61
CA VAL A 105 5.45 -12.55 -14.32
C VAL A 105 5.71 -11.81 -15.64
N ARG A 106 5.04 -10.66 -15.84
CA ARG A 106 5.15 -9.86 -17.08
C ARG A 106 5.32 -8.37 -16.79
N GLN A 107 6.57 -7.91 -16.72
CA GLN A 107 6.88 -6.48 -16.49
C GLN A 107 6.62 -5.59 -17.72
N ASP A 108 6.62 -6.22 -18.89
CA ASP A 108 6.36 -5.61 -20.19
C ASP A 108 4.88 -5.29 -20.42
N PHE A 109 3.96 -5.89 -19.67
CA PHE A 109 2.52 -5.65 -19.78
C PHE A 109 2.05 -4.48 -18.93
N ALA A 110 0.90 -3.89 -19.29
CA ALA A 110 0.31 -2.77 -18.57
C ALA A 110 -0.52 -3.26 -17.38
N GLY A 111 -0.28 -2.70 -16.20
CA GLY A 111 -1.10 -2.93 -15.00
C GLY A 111 -0.28 -3.26 -13.75
N LEU A 112 -0.97 -3.71 -12.70
CA LEU A 112 -0.38 -4.09 -11.43
C LEU A 112 -1.13 -5.23 -10.74
N ASP A 113 -0.48 -5.87 -9.78
CA ASP A 113 -1.07 -6.89 -8.92
C ASP A 113 -1.53 -6.34 -7.55
N CYS A 114 -2.06 -7.23 -6.71
CA CYS A 114 -2.56 -6.92 -5.37
C CYS A 114 -1.54 -6.17 -4.51
N SER A 115 -0.32 -6.69 -4.43
CA SER A 115 0.76 -6.08 -3.64
C SER A 115 1.28 -4.78 -4.24
N GLY A 116 1.22 -4.64 -5.57
CA GLY A 116 1.57 -3.41 -6.25
C GLY A 116 0.62 -2.27 -5.89
N LEU A 117 -0.68 -2.55 -5.77
CA LEU A 117 -1.68 -1.56 -5.38
C LEU A 117 -1.36 -0.98 -4.00
N VAL A 118 -1.20 -1.87 -3.02
CA VAL A 118 -0.89 -1.48 -1.64
C VAL A 118 0.43 -0.73 -1.53
N SER A 119 1.48 -1.20 -2.24
CA SER A 119 2.78 -0.53 -2.20
C SER A 119 2.72 0.90 -2.78
N HIS A 120 1.96 1.10 -3.87
CA HIS A 120 1.71 2.44 -4.41
C HIS A 120 0.88 3.29 -3.44
N SER A 121 -0.17 2.73 -2.85
CA SER A 121 -1.01 3.42 -1.87
C SER A 121 -0.22 3.88 -0.64
N TRP A 122 0.72 3.08 -0.14
CA TRP A 122 1.62 3.48 0.94
C TRP A 122 2.81 4.35 0.50
N GLY A 123 2.93 4.69 -0.79
CA GLY A 123 4.01 5.52 -1.32
C GLY A 123 5.39 4.89 -1.17
N ILE A 124 5.49 3.56 -1.31
CA ILE A 124 6.74 2.80 -1.15
C ILE A 124 7.14 2.04 -2.41
N SER A 125 8.42 1.64 -2.47
CA SER A 125 8.87 0.64 -3.43
C SER A 125 8.09 -0.66 -3.28
N ARG A 126 8.16 -1.54 -4.28
CA ARG A 126 7.42 -2.81 -4.27
C ARG A 126 7.72 -3.67 -3.04
N TYR A 127 6.69 -3.92 -2.23
CA TYR A 127 6.61 -5.01 -1.26
C TYR A 127 5.62 -6.07 -1.78
N THR A 128 5.67 -7.27 -1.23
CA THR A 128 4.81 -8.40 -1.56
C THR A 128 4.00 -8.82 -0.32
N THR A 129 2.99 -9.66 -0.51
CA THR A 129 2.19 -10.20 0.60
C THR A 129 3.03 -10.88 1.68
N SER A 130 4.15 -11.50 1.31
CA SER A 130 5.12 -12.09 2.25
C SER A 130 6.10 -11.11 2.88
N THR A 131 6.29 -9.90 2.33
CA THR A 131 7.22 -8.91 2.87
C THR A 131 6.53 -7.74 3.58
N PHE A 132 5.22 -7.53 3.42
CA PHE A 132 4.49 -6.56 4.22
C PHE A 132 4.65 -6.74 5.74
N PRO A 133 4.73 -7.96 6.31
CA PRO A 133 4.95 -8.12 7.74
C PRO A 133 6.17 -7.37 8.28
N TYR A 134 7.23 -7.22 7.49
CA TYR A 134 8.48 -6.56 7.91
C TYR A 134 8.34 -5.04 8.10
N ILE A 135 7.28 -4.44 7.59
CA ILE A 135 7.02 -2.99 7.63
C ILE A 135 5.64 -2.66 8.19
N SER A 136 4.97 -3.62 8.79
CA SER A 136 3.63 -3.43 9.36
C SER A 136 3.45 -4.26 10.62
N ILE A 137 2.67 -3.73 11.56
CA ILE A 137 2.28 -4.45 12.78
C ILE A 137 0.95 -5.15 12.55
N LYS A 138 0.70 -6.28 13.21
CA LYS A 138 -0.65 -6.85 13.24
C LYS A 138 -1.57 -5.98 14.07
N ILE A 139 -2.85 -5.95 13.72
CA ILE A 139 -3.87 -5.26 14.50
C ILE A 139 -5.10 -6.16 14.68
N PRO A 140 -5.83 -6.05 15.80
CA PRO A 140 -7.19 -6.55 15.91
C PRO A 140 -8.10 -5.88 14.86
N GLN A 141 -9.12 -6.59 14.40
CA GLN A 141 -10.02 -6.11 13.33
C GLN A 141 -10.79 -4.86 13.77
N GLU A 142 -11.18 -4.80 15.04
CA GLU A 142 -11.85 -3.66 15.68
C GLU A 142 -11.00 -2.39 15.71
N LEU A 143 -9.68 -2.49 15.49
CA LEU A 143 -8.79 -1.34 15.39
C LEU A 143 -8.58 -0.86 13.95
N LEU A 144 -9.16 -1.52 12.94
CA LEU A 144 -8.99 -1.15 11.53
C LEU A 144 -9.31 0.33 11.29
N GLN A 145 -8.45 0.98 10.50
CA GLN A 145 -8.61 2.35 10.05
C GLN A 145 -8.27 2.44 8.55
N PRO A 146 -8.84 3.41 7.80
CA PRO A 146 -8.57 3.59 6.39
C PRO A 146 -7.08 3.56 6.06
N GLY A 147 -6.68 2.79 5.06
CA GLY A 147 -5.28 2.60 4.66
C GLY A 147 -4.52 1.48 5.39
N ASP A 148 -5.14 0.82 6.38
CA ASP A 148 -4.65 -0.47 6.88
C ASP A 148 -4.87 -1.57 5.81
N ILE A 149 -4.19 -2.71 5.94
CA ILE A 149 -4.29 -3.81 4.97
C ILE A 149 -4.84 -5.07 5.60
N LEU A 150 -5.49 -5.89 4.78
CA LEU A 150 -5.87 -7.26 5.07
C LEU A 150 -4.94 -8.14 4.26
N ASN A 151 -3.99 -8.81 4.93
CA ASN A 151 -2.92 -9.52 4.25
C ASN A 151 -3.06 -11.04 4.42
N SER A 152 -3.22 -11.74 3.31
CA SER A 152 -3.07 -13.19 3.24
C SER A 152 -1.71 -13.52 2.62
N GLU A 153 -0.73 -13.83 3.47
CA GLU A 153 0.66 -14.01 3.07
C GLU A 153 0.81 -15.05 1.94
N ASN A 154 1.61 -14.73 0.93
CA ASN A 154 1.82 -15.53 -0.28
C ASN A 154 0.59 -15.70 -1.20
N LYS A 155 -0.56 -15.06 -0.89
CA LYS A 155 -1.80 -15.21 -1.66
C LYS A 155 -2.35 -13.89 -2.18
N HIS A 156 -2.84 -13.02 -1.28
CA HIS A 156 -3.56 -11.80 -1.65
C HIS A 156 -3.43 -10.71 -0.58
N VAL A 157 -3.68 -9.46 -0.97
CA VAL A 157 -3.78 -8.35 -0.04
C VAL A 157 -4.85 -7.37 -0.53
N MET A 158 -5.56 -6.79 0.43
CA MET A 158 -6.57 -5.76 0.21
C MET A 158 -6.23 -4.55 1.08
N LEU A 159 -6.57 -3.35 0.61
CA LEU A 159 -6.46 -2.12 1.37
C LEU A 159 -7.84 -1.79 1.96
N PHE A 160 -7.94 -1.73 3.29
CA PHE A 160 -9.16 -1.36 3.99
C PHE A 160 -9.45 0.13 3.82
N ASP A 161 -10.71 0.45 3.56
CA ASP A 161 -11.22 1.83 3.56
C ASP A 161 -12.06 2.07 4.81
N LYS A 162 -13.20 1.38 4.93
CA LYS A 162 -14.17 1.60 6.01
C LYS A 162 -15.07 0.40 6.26
N PHE A 163 -15.79 0.44 7.36
CA PHE A 163 -17.08 -0.27 7.50
C PHE A 163 -18.20 0.71 7.11
N ASP A 164 -19.24 0.24 6.43
CA ASP A 164 -20.46 1.03 6.22
C ASP A 164 -21.46 0.88 7.37
N ASP A 165 -22.63 1.50 7.23
CA ASP A 165 -23.67 1.53 8.26
C ASP A 165 -24.24 0.13 8.57
N ASP A 166 -24.11 -0.81 7.63
CA ASP A 166 -24.50 -2.22 7.78
C ASP A 166 -23.34 -3.09 8.32
N ASN A 167 -22.26 -2.45 8.78
CA ASN A 167 -21.03 -3.08 9.24
C ASN A 167 -20.33 -3.94 8.16
N GLN A 168 -20.60 -3.67 6.89
CA GLN A 168 -19.94 -4.33 5.78
C GLN A 168 -18.59 -3.67 5.51
N MET A 169 -17.55 -4.50 5.41
CA MET A 169 -16.20 -4.03 5.14
C MET A 169 -16.01 -3.64 3.67
N TRP A 170 -15.53 -2.42 3.42
CA TRP A 170 -15.19 -1.89 2.10
C TRP A 170 -13.67 -1.83 1.91
N VAL A 171 -13.23 -2.30 0.74
CA VAL A 171 -11.81 -2.42 0.41
C VAL A 171 -11.51 -2.01 -1.02
N TYR A 172 -10.26 -1.61 -1.25
CA TYR A 172 -9.63 -1.58 -2.56
C TYR A 172 -8.77 -2.82 -2.76
N GLU A 173 -8.91 -3.49 -3.90
CA GLU A 173 -8.11 -4.67 -4.23
C GLU A 173 -7.81 -4.75 -5.74
N SER A 174 -6.66 -5.30 -6.10
CA SER A 174 -6.37 -5.76 -7.46
C SER A 174 -6.44 -7.28 -7.49
N ALA A 175 -7.46 -7.85 -8.12
CA ALA A 175 -7.75 -9.28 -8.03
C ALA A 175 -8.08 -9.93 -9.38
N VAL A 176 -7.91 -11.25 -9.46
CA VAL A 176 -8.17 -12.03 -10.69
C VAL A 176 -9.57 -12.67 -10.74
N TRP A 177 -10.30 -12.64 -9.63
CA TRP A 177 -11.63 -13.25 -9.50
C TRP A 177 -12.76 -12.21 -9.44
N VAL A 178 -12.46 -10.92 -9.32
CA VAL A 178 -13.49 -9.90 -9.15
C VAL A 178 -14.01 -9.41 -10.49
N ARG A 179 -15.33 -9.49 -10.66
CA ARG A 179 -16.05 -8.92 -11.80
C ARG A 179 -16.94 -7.79 -11.31
N SER A 180 -16.68 -6.58 -11.79
CA SER A 180 -17.51 -5.41 -11.52
C SER A 180 -17.94 -4.74 -12.82
N LYS A 181 -19.12 -4.11 -12.82
CA LYS A 181 -19.65 -3.43 -14.00
C LYS A 181 -18.66 -2.35 -14.45
N ASN A 182 -18.32 -2.37 -15.74
CA ASN A 182 -17.35 -1.47 -16.37
C ASN A 182 -15.90 -1.59 -15.85
N ALA A 183 -15.60 -2.52 -14.93
CA ALA A 183 -14.22 -2.85 -14.57
C ALA A 183 -13.60 -3.84 -15.57
N PRO A 184 -12.27 -3.89 -15.67
CA PRO A 184 -11.59 -5.02 -16.31
C PRO A 184 -12.07 -6.34 -15.71
N PRO A 185 -12.09 -7.46 -16.47
CA PRO A 185 -12.47 -8.78 -15.93
C PRO A 185 -11.62 -9.28 -14.75
N ALA A 186 -10.44 -8.68 -14.57
CA ALA A 186 -9.52 -8.84 -13.45
C ALA A 186 -8.76 -7.52 -13.32
N GLY A 187 -8.70 -6.93 -12.14
CA GLY A 187 -8.06 -5.63 -11.93
C GLY A 187 -8.45 -4.97 -10.62
N VAL A 188 -8.14 -3.68 -10.55
CA VAL A 188 -8.39 -2.85 -9.39
C VAL A 188 -9.87 -2.48 -9.30
N VAL A 189 -10.46 -2.74 -8.15
CA VAL A 189 -11.86 -2.46 -7.83
C VAL A 189 -11.99 -1.87 -6.42
N TYR A 190 -13.11 -1.21 -6.17
CA TYR A 190 -13.58 -0.83 -4.84
C TYR A 190 -14.89 -1.56 -4.59
N ARG A 191 -14.96 -2.35 -3.51
CA ARG A 191 -16.12 -3.21 -3.22
C ARG A 191 -16.22 -3.55 -1.74
N SER A 192 -17.41 -3.96 -1.33
CA SER A 192 -17.61 -4.67 -0.08
C SER A 192 -17.11 -6.12 -0.16
N VAL A 193 -16.58 -6.62 0.95
CA VAL A 193 -16.05 -7.99 1.10
C VAL A 193 -16.49 -8.60 2.43
N ASP A 194 -16.85 -9.88 2.40
CA ASP A 194 -16.80 -10.73 3.58
C ASP A 194 -15.40 -11.36 3.65
N VAL A 195 -14.71 -11.18 4.77
CA VAL A 195 -13.28 -11.48 4.91
C VAL A 195 -13.13 -12.73 5.76
N GLY A 196 -12.56 -13.78 5.18
CA GLY A 196 -12.24 -15.01 5.90
C GLY A 196 -11.01 -14.87 6.81
N ASP A 197 -10.86 -15.86 7.70
CA ASP A 197 -9.81 -15.92 8.73
C ASP A 197 -8.38 -15.95 8.15
N GLU A 198 -8.20 -16.19 6.84
CA GLU A 198 -6.89 -16.20 6.20
C GLU A 198 -6.26 -14.80 6.03
N TYR A 199 -7.04 -13.74 6.23
CA TYR A 199 -6.55 -12.37 6.16
C TYR A 199 -6.23 -11.84 7.55
N VAL A 200 -4.97 -11.47 7.74
CA VAL A 200 -4.51 -10.83 8.97
C VAL A 200 -4.52 -9.31 8.78
N PRO A 201 -5.29 -8.53 9.56
CA PRO A 201 -5.22 -7.08 9.53
C PRO A 201 -3.84 -6.58 9.96
N ARG A 202 -3.29 -5.61 9.22
CA ARG A 202 -1.99 -5.00 9.51
C ARG A 202 -1.99 -3.50 9.27
N ARG A 203 -1.28 -2.77 10.13
CA ARG A 203 -1.09 -1.32 10.04
C ARG A 203 0.34 -0.99 9.61
N TYR A 204 0.45 -0.10 8.63
CA TYR A 204 1.75 0.38 8.17
C TYR A 204 2.50 1.13 9.29
N TYR A 205 3.81 0.89 9.41
CA TYR A 205 4.58 1.41 10.56
C TYR A 205 4.56 2.93 10.70
N LYS A 206 4.38 3.69 9.62
CA LYS A 206 4.30 5.16 9.69
C LYS A 206 3.06 5.67 10.43
N PHE A 207 2.06 4.82 10.65
CA PHE A 207 0.87 5.15 11.42
C PHE A 207 0.93 4.69 12.88
N ILE A 208 2.06 4.12 13.30
CA ILE A 208 2.28 3.67 14.67
C ILE A 208 2.96 4.77 15.47
N LYS A 209 2.45 5.02 16.67
CA LYS A 209 2.87 6.16 17.50
C LYS A 209 3.49 5.68 18.80
N LYS A 210 4.40 6.49 19.35
CA LYS A 210 4.80 6.39 20.75
C LYS A 210 3.58 6.38 21.67
N GLY A 211 3.60 5.53 22.70
CA GLY A 211 2.53 5.35 23.68
C GLY A 211 1.53 4.27 23.32
N GLU A 212 1.52 3.76 22.08
CA GLU A 212 0.66 2.64 21.72
C GLU A 212 1.07 1.36 22.47
N ARG A 213 0.07 0.62 22.92
CA ARG A 213 0.26 -0.68 23.60
C ARG A 213 0.39 -1.80 22.57
N VAL A 214 1.26 -2.74 22.86
CA VAL A 214 1.53 -3.92 22.03
C VAL A 214 1.55 -5.18 22.86
N LYS A 215 1.27 -6.30 22.21
CA LYS A 215 1.50 -7.65 22.74
C LYS A 215 2.43 -8.44 21.83
N THR A 216 3.23 -9.32 22.40
CA THR A 216 4.07 -10.24 21.63
C THR A 216 3.24 -11.40 21.08
N ASP A 217 3.39 -11.69 19.78
CA ASP A 217 2.63 -12.79 19.14
C ASP A 217 3.15 -14.18 19.47
N LYS A 218 4.43 -14.24 19.79
CA LYS A 218 5.20 -15.44 20.06
C LYS A 218 6.32 -15.09 21.00
N THR A 219 6.98 -16.10 21.55
CA THR A 219 8.21 -15.86 22.32
C THR A 219 9.22 -15.14 21.43
N ILE A 220 9.58 -13.92 21.80
CA ILE A 220 10.53 -13.11 21.06
C ILE A 220 11.91 -13.34 21.64
N ILE A 221 12.81 -13.80 20.77
CA ILE A 221 14.21 -14.04 21.09
C ILE A 221 14.99 -12.85 20.51
N ALA A 222 15.67 -12.10 21.37
CA ALA A 222 16.56 -10.98 21.07
C ALA A 222 15.92 -9.58 21.09
N LEU A 223 15.51 -9.14 22.28
CA LEU A 223 15.68 -7.72 22.61
C LEU A 223 17.17 -7.38 22.44
N ARG A 224 17.49 -6.52 21.49
CA ARG A 224 18.81 -5.88 21.48
C ARG A 224 18.73 -4.70 22.43
N GLN A 225 19.21 -4.87 23.66
CA GLN A 225 19.44 -3.73 24.52
C GLN A 225 20.50 -2.81 23.89
N LEU A 226 20.35 -1.50 24.07
CA LEU A 226 21.26 -0.50 23.50
C LEU A 226 22.72 -0.64 23.97
N LYS A 227 23.00 -1.47 24.99
CA LYS A 227 24.33 -1.60 25.62
C LYS A 227 24.82 -3.04 25.89
N GLY A 228 24.07 -4.10 25.54
CA GLY A 228 24.44 -5.48 25.88
C GLY A 228 24.14 -6.47 24.75
N LYS A 229 25.03 -7.45 24.54
CA LYS A 229 24.85 -8.57 23.59
C LYS A 229 23.89 -9.65 24.13
N GLU A 230 23.33 -9.45 25.30
CA GLU A 230 22.42 -10.41 25.94
C GLU A 230 21.11 -10.54 25.17
N LYS A 231 20.71 -11.80 24.93
CA LYS A 231 19.41 -12.12 24.36
C LYS A 231 18.42 -12.25 25.52
N LEU A 232 17.52 -11.28 25.66
CA LEU A 232 16.37 -11.45 26.54
C LEU A 232 15.25 -12.20 25.81
N TYR A 233 14.53 -12.99 26.58
CA TYR A 233 13.38 -13.76 26.15
C TYR A 233 12.11 -13.06 26.64
N ILE A 234 11.27 -12.63 25.70
CA ILE A 234 9.95 -12.11 26.03
C ILE A 234 8.93 -13.21 25.72
N PRO A 235 8.18 -13.72 26.71
CA PRO A 235 7.10 -14.68 26.49
C PRO A 235 6.08 -14.17 25.47
N ALA A 236 5.39 -15.09 24.79
CA ALA A 236 4.20 -14.74 24.00
C ALA A 236 3.12 -14.11 24.90
N GLY A 237 2.35 -13.18 24.36
CA GLY A 237 1.27 -12.48 25.06
C GLY A 237 1.76 -11.39 26.04
N MET A 238 3.06 -11.16 26.17
CA MET A 238 3.56 -10.13 27.07
C MET A 238 3.21 -8.73 26.54
N MET A 239 2.54 -7.96 27.40
CA MET A 239 2.16 -6.59 27.13
C MET A 239 3.35 -5.63 27.24
N GLY A 240 3.35 -4.60 26.40
CA GLY A 240 4.31 -3.51 26.46
C GLY A 240 3.79 -2.23 25.84
N GLU A 241 4.56 -1.16 26.00
CA GLU A 241 4.30 0.18 25.48
C GLU A 241 5.44 0.61 24.55
N ILE A 242 5.09 1.17 23.39
CA ILE A 242 6.06 1.74 22.46
C ILE A 242 6.63 3.04 23.03
N LEU A 243 7.93 3.05 23.33
CA LEU A 243 8.62 4.20 23.90
C LEU A 243 9.20 5.16 22.84
N LYS A 244 9.40 4.68 21.61
CA LYS A 244 9.98 5.46 20.49
C LYS A 244 9.30 5.09 19.18
N ASP A 245 9.15 6.08 18.31
CA ASP A 245 8.60 5.86 16.97
C ASP A 245 9.38 4.77 16.21
N PRO A 246 8.69 3.97 15.38
CA PRO A 246 9.34 2.89 14.66
C PRO A 246 10.44 3.39 13.73
N LYS A 247 11.56 2.67 13.67
CA LYS A 247 12.70 3.01 12.82
C LYS A 247 13.00 1.90 11.84
N PHE A 248 13.19 2.29 10.58
CA PHE A 248 13.68 1.39 9.55
C PHE A 248 15.15 1.10 9.82
N ARG A 249 15.51 -0.17 10.04
CA ARG A 249 16.91 -0.56 10.23
C ARG A 249 17.38 -1.32 9.00
N ASN A 250 18.28 -0.69 8.24
CA ASN A 250 18.99 -1.38 7.17
C ASN A 250 19.93 -2.42 7.80
N ASN A 251 19.75 -3.70 7.47
CA ASN A 251 20.57 -4.80 8.02
C ASN A 251 22.00 -4.85 7.44
N GLY A 252 22.46 -3.79 6.76
CA GLY A 252 23.73 -3.74 6.07
C GLY A 252 23.69 -4.53 4.75
N ARG A 253 24.65 -4.23 3.86
CA ARG A 253 24.69 -4.67 2.44
C ARG A 253 24.78 -6.19 2.19
N LYS A 254 24.63 -7.06 3.21
CA LYS A 254 24.79 -8.53 3.09
C LYS A 254 23.63 -9.36 3.65
N SER A 255 22.56 -8.76 4.15
CA SER A 255 21.41 -9.53 4.67
C SER A 255 20.48 -9.97 3.53
N ARG A 256 20.22 -11.27 3.43
CA ARG A 256 19.15 -11.85 2.58
C ARG A 256 17.75 -11.58 3.16
N THR A 257 17.66 -11.04 4.37
CA THR A 257 16.40 -10.75 5.06
C THR A 257 15.96 -9.33 4.69
N PRO A 258 14.69 -9.10 4.33
CA PRO A 258 14.18 -7.74 4.14
C PRO A 258 14.53 -6.88 5.36
N SER A 259 14.89 -5.63 5.11
CA SER A 259 15.12 -4.68 6.20
C SER A 259 13.84 -4.59 7.04
N ASP A 260 14.00 -4.74 8.35
CA ASP A 260 12.89 -4.82 9.29
C ASP A 260 12.67 -3.46 9.93
N VAL A 261 11.42 -3.17 10.27
CA VAL A 261 11.11 -2.03 11.14
C VAL A 261 11.24 -2.48 12.58
N TRP A 262 12.00 -1.70 13.35
CA TRP A 262 12.19 -1.94 14.77
C TRP A 262 11.45 -0.89 15.59
N VAL A 263 10.84 -1.33 16.68
CA VAL A 263 10.20 -0.48 17.69
C VAL A 263 10.90 -0.69 19.04
N TYR A 264 11.06 0.39 19.79
CA TYR A 264 11.62 0.32 21.14
C TYR A 264 10.46 0.21 22.12
N VAL A 265 10.37 -0.91 22.84
CA VAL A 265 9.21 -1.25 23.66
C VAL A 265 9.66 -1.45 25.11
N LYS A 266 8.85 -0.97 26.05
CA LYS A 266 8.92 -1.32 27.47
C LYS A 266 7.85 -2.36 27.78
N PHE A 267 8.27 -3.54 28.21
CA PHE A 267 7.41 -4.63 28.66
C PHE A 267 7.28 -4.62 30.19
N ALA A 268 6.42 -5.49 30.73
CA ALA A 268 6.33 -5.73 32.17
C ALA A 268 7.70 -6.05 32.81
N ASN A 269 7.82 -5.78 34.12
CA ASN A 269 9.07 -5.94 34.91
C ASN A 269 10.23 -5.06 34.42
N ASP A 270 9.92 -3.87 33.90
CA ASP A 270 10.89 -2.87 33.39
C ASP A 270 11.83 -3.36 32.28
N MET A 271 11.53 -4.50 31.65
CA MET A 271 12.28 -4.97 30.49
C MET A 271 12.05 -4.05 29.30
N GLN A 272 13.11 -3.49 28.73
CA GLN A 272 13.02 -2.62 27.55
C GLN A 272 14.04 -2.97 26.48
N GLY A 273 13.67 -2.79 25.22
CA GLY A 273 14.58 -3.05 24.12
C GLY A 273 13.95 -2.88 22.74
N TRP A 274 14.79 -3.02 21.72
CA TRP A 274 14.35 -3.02 20.33
C TRP A 274 13.79 -4.37 19.94
N VAL A 275 12.60 -4.37 19.35
CA VAL A 275 11.88 -5.53 18.83
C VAL A 275 11.46 -5.27 17.39
N THR A 276 11.45 -6.31 16.55
CA THR A 276 10.95 -6.20 15.17
C THR A 276 9.42 -6.14 15.15
N ILE A 277 8.88 -5.20 14.37
CA ILE A 277 7.45 -4.87 14.39
C ILE A 277 6.55 -6.05 14.03
N ARG A 278 7.05 -6.95 13.18
CA ARG A 278 6.30 -8.12 12.68
C ARG A 278 5.97 -9.18 13.74
N HIS A 279 6.57 -9.08 14.93
CA HIS A 279 6.36 -9.99 16.06
C HIS A 279 5.46 -9.40 17.14
N LEU A 280 4.86 -8.24 16.85
CA LEU A 280 3.97 -7.53 17.72
C LEU A 280 2.58 -7.43 17.09
N THR A 281 1.59 -7.36 17.96
CA THR A 281 0.21 -6.98 17.64
C THR A 281 -0.12 -5.73 18.47
N LEU A 282 -0.78 -4.73 17.87
CA LEU A 282 -1.35 -3.63 18.65
C LEU A 282 -2.40 -4.19 19.62
N ALA A 283 -2.34 -3.75 20.86
CA ALA A 283 -3.28 -4.18 21.88
C ALA A 283 -4.48 -3.21 21.95
N ASN A 284 -5.64 -3.74 22.27
CA ASN A 284 -6.82 -2.91 22.53
C ASN A 284 -6.65 -2.13 23.83
N ALA A 285 -7.42 -1.05 23.99
CA ALA A 285 -7.50 -0.34 25.27
C ALA A 285 -7.99 -1.23 26.43
N LYS A 286 -8.71 -2.32 26.11
CA LYS A 286 -9.28 -3.28 27.07
C LYS A 286 -8.35 -4.46 27.42
N ASP A 287 -7.23 -4.63 26.71
CA ASP A 287 -6.18 -5.61 27.05
C ASP A 287 -5.30 -5.10 28.20
#